data_AF-A0AAW2M1V5-F1
#
_entry.id   AF-A0AAW2M1V5-F1
#
_cell.length_a   1.000
_cell.length_b   1.000
_cell.length_c   1.000
_cell.angle_alpha   90.00
_cell.angle_beta   90.00
_cell.angle_gamma   90.00
#
_symmetry.space_group_name_H-M   'P 1'
#
loop_
_entity.id
_entity.type
_entity.pdbx_description
1 polymer ?
#
loop_
_entity_poly.entity_id
_entity_poly.type
_entity_poly.pdbx_seq_one_letter_code
_entity_poly.pdbx_strand_id
1 'polypeptide(L)'
;MIPVDQLKEFIEGTIRSKIKGSSKSSLTYSKPHTPRIDNLKMPMNYQPPNFQQFDSKGNPKQHVAHFIETCNNAGTYHDHLVKQFLRTLKGNAFDSYTDWEAGSIDGWKQPEQNFQSLLQHSANYQHG
;
A
#
# COMPACT_ATOMS: atom_id res chain seq x y z
N MET A 1 27.80 5.64 -42.88
CA MET A 1 27.96 4.91 -41.59
C MET A 1 27.32 5.76 -40.52
N ILE A 2 26.44 5.19 -39.68
CA ILE A 2 25.85 5.93 -38.56
C ILE A 2 26.90 5.97 -37.44
N PRO A 3 27.29 7.15 -36.92
CA PRO A 3 28.19 7.25 -35.79
C PRO A 3 27.58 6.55 -34.56
N VAL A 4 28.42 5.81 -33.81
CA VAL A 4 27.99 5.04 -32.63
C VAL A 4 27.30 5.94 -31.59
N ASP A 5 27.71 7.20 -31.47
CA ASP A 5 27.15 8.14 -30.51
C ASP A 5 25.71 8.55 -30.88
N GLN A 6 25.40 8.76 -32.16
CA GLN A 6 24.04 9.02 -32.61
C GLN A 6 23.11 7.82 -32.38
N LEU A 7 23.65 6.60 -32.53
CA LEU A 7 22.91 5.38 -32.25
C LEU A 7 22.59 5.25 -30.75
N LYS A 8 23.53 5.61 -29.87
CA LYS A 8 23.31 5.61 -28.41
C LYS A 8 22.24 6.62 -28.01
N GLU A 9 22.31 7.86 -28.49
CA GLU A 9 21.31 8.89 -28.17
C GLU A 9 19.90 8.49 -28.64
N PHE A 10 19.79 7.88 -29.82
CA PHE A 10 18.51 7.40 -30.34
C PHE A 10 17.92 6.27 -29.48
N ILE A 11 18.75 5.32 -29.04
CA ILE A 11 18.33 4.22 -28.17
C ILE A 11 17.89 4.77 -26.80
N GLU A 12 18.67 5.67 -26.20
CA GLU A 12 18.34 6.29 -24.92
C GLU A 12 17.06 7.13 -24.99
N GLY A 13 16.89 7.91 -26.05
CA GLY A 13 15.67 8.70 -26.31
C GLY A 13 14.44 7.81 -26.47
N THR A 14 14.58 6.69 -27.18
CA THR A 14 13.50 5.72 -27.40
C THR A 14 13.11 4.98 -26.12
N ILE A 15 14.07 4.58 -25.30
CA ILE A 15 13.80 3.95 -24.00
C ILE A 15 13.10 4.94 -23.06
N ARG A 16 13.60 6.18 -22.98
CA ARG A 16 13.02 7.24 -22.14
C ARG A 16 11.61 7.61 -22.58
N SER A 17 11.35 7.68 -23.89
CA SER A 17 10.01 7.97 -24.42
C SER A 17 9.03 6.82 -24.20
N LYS A 18 9.46 5.56 -24.29
CA LYS A 18 8.61 4.41 -23.95
C LYS A 18 8.30 4.33 -22.46
N ILE A 19 9.25 4.64 -21.58
CA ILE A 19 8.99 4.70 -20.13
C ILE A 19 8.00 5.83 -19.81
N LYS A 20 8.18 7.01 -20.42
CA LYS A 20 7.34 8.20 -20.19
C LYS A 20 5.99 8.15 -20.93
N GLY A 21 5.88 7.35 -21.99
CA GLY A 21 4.68 7.19 -22.84
C GLY A 21 3.87 5.91 -22.56
N SER A 22 4.45 4.92 -21.88
CA SER A 22 3.74 3.72 -21.40
C SER A 22 3.10 3.92 -20.02
N SER A 23 3.32 5.05 -19.36
CA SER A 23 2.53 5.49 -18.20
C SER A 23 1.17 6.01 -18.67
N LYS A 24 0.46 5.23 -19.50
CA LYS A 24 -0.99 5.20 -19.42
C LYS A 24 -1.25 4.51 -18.09
N SER A 25 -1.20 5.30 -17.01
CA SER A 25 -1.72 4.87 -15.73
C SER A 25 -3.16 4.53 -16.01
N SER A 26 -3.44 3.25 -16.23
CA SER A 26 -4.76 2.76 -15.96
C SER A 26 -4.99 3.18 -14.51
N LEU A 27 -5.86 4.18 -14.30
CA LEU A 27 -6.23 4.69 -12.97
C LEU A 27 -6.93 3.61 -12.13
N THR A 28 -6.93 2.36 -12.60
CA THR A 28 -7.42 1.20 -11.90
C THR A 28 -6.52 0.96 -10.70
N TYR A 29 -7.03 1.34 -9.54
CA TYR A 29 -6.54 0.89 -8.25
C TYR A 29 -6.39 -0.64 -8.29
N SER A 30 -5.15 -1.11 -8.23
CA SER A 30 -4.84 -2.53 -8.10
C SER A 30 -4.70 -2.83 -6.61
N LYS A 31 -5.50 -3.79 -6.12
CA LYS A 31 -5.46 -4.16 -4.70
C LYS A 31 -4.10 -4.75 -4.35
N PRO A 32 -3.44 -4.27 -3.28
CA PRO A 32 -2.22 -4.90 -2.77
C PRO A 32 -2.44 -6.31 -2.20
N HIS A 33 -3.70 -6.69 -1.96
CA HIS A 33 -4.10 -7.98 -1.41
C HIS A 33 -4.07 -9.11 -2.45
N THR A 34 -3.67 -10.31 -2.05
CA THR A 34 -3.86 -11.50 -2.88
C THR A 34 -5.34 -11.80 -3.09
N PRO A 35 -5.71 -12.52 -4.17
CA PRO A 35 -7.08 -13.00 -4.35
C PRO A 35 -7.59 -13.84 -3.18
N ARG A 36 -6.71 -14.55 -2.45
CA ARG A 36 -7.09 -15.27 -1.23
C ARG A 36 -7.68 -14.31 -0.20
N ILE A 37 -6.96 -13.24 0.10
CA ILE A 37 -7.41 -12.20 1.02
C ILE A 37 -8.67 -11.54 0.49
N ASP A 38 -8.73 -11.13 -0.77
CA ASP A 38 -9.90 -10.43 -1.31
C ASP A 38 -11.19 -11.29 -1.22
N ASN A 39 -11.07 -12.60 -1.39
CA ASN A 39 -12.19 -13.54 -1.29
C ASN A 39 -12.59 -13.93 0.14
N LEU A 40 -11.83 -13.55 1.18
CA LEU A 40 -12.20 -13.83 2.56
C LEU A 40 -13.51 -13.14 2.94
N LYS A 41 -14.52 -13.91 3.35
CA LYS A 41 -15.76 -13.34 3.86
C LYS A 41 -15.60 -12.99 5.33
N MET A 42 -16.11 -11.82 5.73
CA MET A 42 -16.24 -11.50 7.15
C MET A 42 -17.27 -12.45 7.79
N PRO A 43 -17.16 -12.74 9.10
CA PRO A 43 -18.14 -13.53 9.82
C PRO A 43 -19.56 -12.96 9.68
N MET A 44 -20.56 -13.84 9.72
CA MET A 44 -21.97 -13.44 9.73
C MET A 44 -22.24 -12.59 10.98
N ASN A 45 -22.89 -11.44 10.81
CA ASN A 45 -23.14 -10.42 11.85
C ASN A 45 -21.91 -9.62 12.30
N TYR A 46 -20.77 -9.71 11.61
CA TYR A 46 -19.63 -8.85 11.91
C TYR A 46 -20.00 -7.37 11.73
N GLN A 47 -19.85 -6.62 12.83
CA GLN A 47 -19.93 -5.17 12.80
C GLN A 47 -18.51 -4.61 12.77
N PRO A 48 -18.14 -3.87 11.72
CA PRO A 48 -16.82 -3.29 11.67
C PRO A 48 -16.62 -2.27 12.80
N PRO A 49 -15.50 -2.35 13.55
CA PRO A 49 -15.16 -1.33 14.52
C PRO A 49 -15.01 0.03 13.84
N ASN A 50 -15.32 1.08 14.60
CA ASN A 50 -14.98 2.43 14.19
C ASN A 50 -13.51 2.68 14.51
N PHE A 51 -12.71 2.96 13.48
CA PHE A 51 -11.28 3.20 13.64
C PHE A 51 -10.97 4.68 13.53
N GLN A 52 -10.13 5.18 14.43
CA GLN A 52 -9.47 6.45 14.18
C GLN A 52 -8.53 6.30 12.99
N GLN A 53 -8.68 7.18 12.00
CA GLN A 53 -7.82 7.18 10.83
C GLN A 53 -6.46 7.84 11.12
N PHE A 54 -5.41 7.17 10.68
CA PHE A 54 -4.02 7.56 10.79
C PHE A 54 -3.52 8.15 9.46
N ASP A 55 -2.97 9.35 9.53
CA ASP A 55 -2.47 10.12 8.38
C ASP A 55 -0.94 10.17 8.32
N SER A 56 -0.25 9.19 8.90
CA SER A 56 1.20 9.17 9.13
C SER A 56 1.71 10.14 10.19
N LYS A 57 0.84 10.89 10.88
CA LYS A 57 1.21 11.76 12.01
C LYS A 57 0.93 11.08 13.34
N GLY A 58 1.88 11.15 14.26
CA GLY A 58 1.79 10.52 15.58
C GLY A 58 2.52 9.17 15.66
N ASN A 59 2.30 8.42 16.75
CA ASN A 59 3.04 7.20 17.02
C ASN A 59 2.45 5.99 16.28
N PRO A 60 3.18 5.40 15.33
CA PRO A 60 2.67 4.33 14.50
C PRO A 60 2.56 2.99 15.24
N LYS A 61 3.47 2.75 16.19
CA LYS A 61 3.41 1.54 17.03
C LYS A 61 2.15 1.55 17.88
N GLN A 62 1.76 2.72 18.40
CA GLN A 62 0.49 2.89 19.12
C GLN A 62 -0.71 2.64 18.21
N HIS A 63 -0.69 3.16 16.97
CA HIS A 63 -1.75 2.92 15.99
C HIS A 63 -1.96 1.42 15.73
N VAL A 64 -0.88 0.68 15.44
CA VAL A 64 -0.95 -0.77 15.19
C VAL A 64 -1.44 -1.52 16.43
N ALA A 65 -0.92 -1.19 17.62
CA ALA A 65 -1.35 -1.84 18.85
C ALA A 65 -2.85 -1.62 19.12
N HIS A 66 -3.35 -0.39 18.97
CA HIS A 66 -4.77 -0.09 19.11
C HIS A 66 -5.62 -0.80 18.06
N PHE A 67 -5.16 -0.86 16.82
CA PHE A 67 -5.84 -1.58 15.75
C PHE A 67 -5.99 -3.08 16.08
N ILE A 68 -4.89 -3.74 16.47
CA ILE A 68 -4.88 -5.18 16.81
C ILE A 68 -5.83 -5.45 17.98
N GLU A 69 -5.76 -4.65 19.04
CA GLU A 69 -6.59 -4.83 20.24
C GLU A 69 -8.09 -4.65 19.93
N THR A 70 -8.42 -3.65 19.12
CA THR A 70 -9.79 -3.41 18.66
C THR A 70 -10.34 -4.58 17.83
N CYS A 71 -9.50 -5.20 17.02
CA CYS A 71 -9.89 -6.34 16.17
C CYS A 71 -9.95 -7.67 16.94
N ASN A 72 -9.04 -7.90 17.89
CA ASN A 72 -9.04 -9.11 18.72
C ASN A 72 -10.34 -9.25 19.51
N ASN A 73 -10.87 -8.15 20.05
CA ASN A 73 -12.18 -8.15 20.74
C ASN A 73 -13.36 -8.47 19.81
N ALA A 74 -13.20 -8.33 18.49
CA ALA A 74 -14.23 -8.66 17.50
C ALA A 74 -14.14 -10.10 16.97
N GLY A 75 -13.20 -10.92 17.48
CA GLY A 75 -13.03 -12.32 17.06
C GLY A 75 -12.53 -12.48 15.62
N THR A 76 -11.90 -11.46 15.03
CA THR A 76 -11.37 -11.53 13.66
C THR A 76 -10.06 -12.31 13.60
N TYR A 77 -9.99 -13.29 12.69
CA TYR A 77 -8.76 -14.02 12.39
C TYR A 77 -7.71 -13.12 11.70
N HIS A 78 -6.42 -13.48 11.80
CA HIS A 78 -5.31 -12.64 11.33
C HIS A 78 -5.47 -12.13 9.89
N ASP A 79 -5.93 -12.95 8.94
CA ASP A 79 -6.09 -12.51 7.56
C ASP A 79 -7.22 -11.48 7.37
N HIS A 80 -8.23 -11.47 8.26
CA HIS A 80 -9.28 -10.44 8.24
C HIS A 80 -8.77 -9.08 8.69
N LEU A 81 -7.68 -9.02 9.45
CA LEU A 81 -7.04 -7.76 9.85
C LEU A 81 -6.61 -6.96 8.61
N VAL A 82 -6.11 -7.64 7.58
CA VAL A 82 -5.67 -7.02 6.32
C VAL A 82 -6.80 -6.21 5.66
N LYS A 83 -8.05 -6.70 5.73
CA LYS A 83 -9.22 -6.00 5.17
C LYS A 83 -9.63 -4.78 5.97
N GLN A 84 -9.47 -4.83 7.30
CA GLN A 84 -9.85 -3.72 8.17
C GLN A 84 -8.77 -2.64 8.23
N PHE A 85 -7.51 -3.04 8.05
CA PHE A 85 -6.36 -2.17 8.20
C PHE A 85 -6.39 -0.95 7.28
N LEU A 86 -6.75 -1.15 6.01
CA LEU A 86 -6.96 -0.10 5.01
C LEU A 86 -7.86 1.04 5.51
N ARG A 87 -8.88 0.69 6.30
CA ARG A 87 -9.89 1.63 6.81
C ARG A 87 -9.35 2.53 7.91
N THR A 88 -8.23 2.14 8.49
CA THR A 88 -7.51 2.92 9.49
C THR A 88 -6.57 3.94 8.89
N LEU A 89 -6.39 3.97 7.56
CA LEU A 89 -5.45 4.86 6.89
C LEU A 89 -6.18 6.03 6.22
N LYS A 90 -5.53 7.19 6.17
CA LYS A 90 -5.94 8.35 5.35
C LYS A 90 -4.70 9.12 4.88
N GLY A 91 -4.88 10.04 3.92
CA GLY A 91 -3.81 10.91 3.42
C GLY A 91 -2.56 10.13 3.01
N ASN A 92 -1.37 10.64 3.33
CA ASN A 92 -0.09 10.06 2.92
C ASN A 92 0.08 8.59 3.31
N ALA A 93 -0.50 8.16 4.45
CA ALA A 93 -0.44 6.76 4.86
C ALA A 93 -1.26 5.85 3.93
N PHE A 94 -2.40 6.34 3.44
CA PHE A 94 -3.21 5.63 2.46
C PHE A 94 -2.55 5.64 1.08
N ASP A 95 -2.02 6.79 0.63
CA ASP A 95 -1.31 6.90 -0.65
C ASP A 95 -0.14 5.92 -0.72
N SER A 96 0.70 5.92 0.33
CA SER A 96 1.85 5.01 0.44
C SER A 96 1.43 3.54 0.47
N TYR A 97 0.23 3.22 0.95
CA TYR A 97 -0.31 1.86 0.91
C TYR A 97 -0.77 1.47 -0.51
N THR A 98 -1.37 2.42 -1.25
CA THR A 98 -1.81 2.16 -2.63
C THR A 98 -0.65 1.95 -3.61
N ASP A 99 0.54 2.43 -3.27
CA ASP A 99 1.77 2.22 -4.04
C ASP A 99 2.40 0.83 -3.84
N TRP A 100 1.85 0.00 -2.93
CA TRP A 100 2.36 -1.34 -2.74
C TRP A 100 2.07 -2.23 -3.95
N GLU A 101 2.98 -3.16 -4.22
CA GLU A 101 2.83 -4.09 -5.32
C GLU A 101 1.51 -4.88 -5.19
N ALA A 102 0.78 -4.98 -6.30
CA ALA A 102 -0.49 -5.69 -6.35
C ALA A 102 -0.29 -7.17 -5.98
N GLY A 103 -1.14 -7.69 -5.10
CA GLY A 103 -1.01 -9.06 -4.60
C GLY A 103 0.18 -9.34 -3.68
N SER A 104 0.94 -8.34 -3.24
CA SER A 104 2.07 -8.53 -2.30
C SER A 104 1.63 -8.89 -0.88
N ILE A 105 0.38 -8.60 -0.50
CA ILE A 105 -0.15 -8.86 0.82
C ILE A 105 -0.96 -10.15 0.81
N ASP A 106 -0.37 -11.20 1.37
CA ASP A 106 -1.03 -12.50 1.52
C ASP A 106 -1.55 -12.75 2.95
N GLY A 107 -1.20 -11.90 3.92
CA GLY A 107 -1.66 -12.03 5.31
C GLY A 107 -1.25 -10.83 6.14
N TRP A 108 -1.54 -10.87 7.45
CA TRP A 108 -1.29 -9.73 8.36
C TRP A 108 0.19 -9.36 8.51
N LYS A 109 1.09 -10.34 8.35
CA LYS A 109 2.53 -10.17 8.56
C LYS A 109 3.12 -9.07 7.68
N GLN A 110 2.69 -8.96 6.42
CA GLN A 110 3.22 -7.94 5.50
C GLN A 110 2.81 -6.52 5.92
N PRO A 111 1.53 -6.21 6.17
CA PRO A 111 1.11 -4.93 6.76
C PRO A 111 1.85 -4.57 8.04
N GLU A 112 2.04 -5.53 8.95
CA GLU A 112 2.71 -5.31 10.23
C GLU A 112 4.19 -4.95 10.05
N GLN A 113 4.92 -5.67 9.20
CA GLN A 113 6.34 -5.43 8.92
C GLN A 113 6.54 -4.14 8.11
N ASN A 114 5.73 -3.94 7.08
CA ASN A 114 5.83 -2.80 6.18
C ASN A 114 5.21 -1.52 6.76
N PHE A 115 4.54 -1.58 7.92
CA PHE A 115 4.07 -0.37 8.59
C PHE A 115 5.24 0.57 8.93
N GLN A 116 6.40 0.00 9.24
CA GLN A 116 7.62 0.78 9.47
C GLN A 116 8.07 1.53 8.22
N SER A 117 7.88 0.94 7.04
CA SER A 117 8.17 1.57 5.74
C SER A 117 7.26 2.77 5.43
N LEU A 118 6.00 2.74 5.87
CA LEU A 118 5.07 3.90 5.76
C LEU A 118 5.57 5.12 6.56
N LEU A 119 6.37 4.90 7.61
CA LEU A 119 6.91 5.96 8.48
C LEU A 119 8.14 6.62 7.88
N GLN A 120 8.92 5.86 7.13
CA GLN A 120 10.11 6.37 6.47
C GLN A 120 9.75 7.12 5.19
N HIS A 121 8.73 6.68 4.45
CA HIS A 121 8.29 7.38 3.24
C HIS A 121 7.60 8.72 3.56
N SER A 122 6.77 8.79 4.60
CA SER A 122 6.10 10.05 5.00
C SER A 122 7.07 11.13 5.51
N ALA A 123 8.22 10.75 6.08
CA ALA A 123 9.28 11.68 6.47
C ALA A 123 9.98 12.32 5.25
N ASN A 124 10.06 11.63 4.11
CA ASN A 124 10.76 12.10 2.92
C ASN A 124 9.94 13.12 2.09
N TYR A 125 8.62 13.22 2.30
CA TYR A 125 7.74 14.20 1.63
C TYR A 125 7.54 15.49 2.42
N GLN A 126 8.16 15.65 3.60
CA GLN A 126 8.12 16.89 4.39
C GLN A 126 9.31 17.83 4.08
N HIS A 127 10.24 17.41 3.22
CA HIS A 127 11.45 18.18 2.85
C HIS A 127 11.64 18.36 1.33
N GLY A 128 10.54 18.34 0.56
CA GLY A 128 10.52 18.65 -0.88
C GLY A 128 9.78 19.94 -1.17
#